data_AF-A0A5B8V1Y5-F1
#
_entry.id   AF-A0A5B8V1Y5-F1
#
_cell.length_a   1.000
_cell.length_b   1.000
_cell.length_c   1.000
_cell.angle_alpha   90.00
_cell.angle_beta   90.00
_cell.angle_gamma   90.00
#
_symmetry.space_group_name_H-M   'P 1'
#
loop_
_entity.id
_entity.type
_entity.pdbx_description
1 polymer ?
#
loop_
_entity_poly.entity_id
_entity_poly.type
_entity_poly.pdbx_seq_one_letter_code
_entity_poly.pdbx_strand_id
1 'polypeptide(L)'
;MIDPKIESAIQAALAAYSKYNDFDATKLSRNFFEVFSSPEDFMRKVDMLDEVFDENPRFEAMREVFFDLLLINFFSEDVKKLEDDYLETKEWEKIEEQTLDRGTELLNLLLYLNECEDENIEPELEDYLKEFLLVDEDEFQDEHRIYEPVIVNQILMESPIAEIGRVARLLPDDSEIKEIFYPMMCFFQNTAPSAADKDEIAKNAVDKGFDMAVIGILGSFI
;
A
#
# COMPACT_ATOMS: atom_id res chain seq x y z
N MET A 1 -16.03 -10.11 7.17
CA MET A 1 -14.91 -10.35 8.11
C MET A 1 -13.72 -9.61 7.55
N ILE A 2 -12.85 -9.12 8.42
CA ILE A 2 -11.62 -8.44 8.00
C ILE A 2 -10.52 -9.50 8.00
N ASP A 3 -9.69 -9.53 6.97
CA ASP A 3 -8.49 -10.35 7.00
C ASP A 3 -7.57 -9.91 8.16
N PRO A 4 -7.01 -10.82 8.98
CA PRO A 4 -6.18 -10.45 10.12
C PRO A 4 -4.95 -9.58 9.78
N LYS A 5 -4.36 -9.75 8.59
CA LYS A 5 -3.24 -8.91 8.12
C LYS A 5 -3.74 -7.51 7.83
N ILE A 6 -4.91 -7.38 7.21
CA ILE A 6 -5.53 -6.08 6.94
C ILE A 6 -5.93 -5.36 8.23
N GLU A 7 -6.49 -6.07 9.20
CA GLU A 7 -6.79 -5.48 10.50
C GLU A 7 -5.52 -4.93 11.17
N SER A 8 -4.43 -5.70 11.11
CA SER A 8 -3.11 -5.30 11.64
C SER A 8 -2.54 -4.10 10.88
N ALA A 9 -2.63 -4.09 9.55
CA ALA A 9 -2.19 -3.00 8.69
C ALA A 9 -2.92 -1.69 8.98
N ILE A 10 -4.26 -1.74 9.14
CA ILE A 10 -5.06 -0.57 9.52
C ILE A 10 -4.60 -0.03 10.87
N GLN A 11 -4.44 -0.90 11.88
CA GLN A 11 -3.99 -0.47 13.20
C GLN A 11 -2.59 0.15 13.16
N ALA A 12 -1.67 -0.46 12.43
CA ALA A 12 -0.31 0.03 12.26
C ALA A 12 -0.27 1.39 11.56
N ALA A 13 -1.04 1.56 10.48
CA ALA A 13 -1.16 2.83 9.76
C ALA A 13 -1.68 3.95 10.67
N LEU A 14 -2.78 3.71 11.38
CA LEU A 14 -3.40 4.72 12.25
C LEU A 14 -2.48 5.08 13.42
N ALA A 15 -1.82 4.10 14.04
CA ALA A 15 -0.88 4.34 15.13
C ALA A 15 0.35 5.15 14.67
N ALA A 16 0.92 4.80 13.52
CA ALA A 16 2.06 5.51 12.96
C ALA A 16 1.69 6.94 12.54
N TYR A 17 0.58 7.12 11.83
CA TYR A 17 0.09 8.43 11.42
C TYR A 17 -0.16 9.33 12.64
N SER A 18 -0.78 8.78 13.69
CA SER A 18 -1.05 9.51 14.95
C SER A 18 0.22 9.91 15.70
N LYS A 19 1.28 9.08 15.63
CA LYS A 19 2.56 9.36 16.28
C LYS A 19 3.27 10.58 15.68
N TYR A 20 3.09 10.81 14.37
CA TYR A 20 3.85 11.81 13.63
C TYR A 20 3.03 13.02 13.18
N ASN A 21 1.73 13.06 13.48
CA ASN A 21 0.83 14.18 13.21
C ASN A 21 0.11 14.66 14.48
N ASP A 22 -0.36 15.91 14.47
CA ASP A 22 -1.18 16.47 15.56
C ASP A 22 -2.65 15.98 15.52
N PHE A 23 -2.90 14.80 14.94
CA PHE A 23 -4.21 14.19 14.76
C PHE A 23 -4.15 12.74 15.23
N ASP A 24 -5.00 12.40 16.20
CA ASP A 24 -5.11 11.02 16.69
C ASP A 24 -6.04 10.22 15.78
N ALA A 25 -5.46 9.67 14.70
CA ALA A 25 -6.13 8.83 13.72
C ALA A 25 -6.59 7.49 14.32
N THR A 26 -6.06 7.04 15.46
CA THR A 26 -6.53 5.80 16.12
C THR A 26 -8.01 5.86 16.53
N LYS A 27 -8.58 7.07 16.64
CA LYS A 27 -10.01 7.26 16.86
C LYS A 27 -10.88 6.77 15.69
N LEU A 28 -10.31 6.66 14.49
CA LEU A 28 -10.98 6.19 13.29
C LEU A 28 -11.00 4.67 13.16
N SER A 29 -10.29 3.92 14.02
CA SER A 29 -10.20 2.45 13.92
C SER A 29 -11.57 1.78 13.83
N ARG A 30 -12.54 2.24 14.64
CA ARG A 30 -13.89 1.66 14.61
C ARG A 30 -14.58 1.90 13.26
N ASN A 31 -14.50 3.12 12.73
CA ASN A 31 -15.08 3.45 11.44
C ASN A 31 -14.51 2.58 10.32
N PHE A 32 -13.17 2.44 10.27
CA PHE A 32 -12.54 1.57 9.28
C PHE A 32 -12.90 0.09 9.47
N PHE A 33 -12.96 -0.41 10.71
CA PHE A 33 -13.40 -1.79 10.94
C PHE A 33 -14.87 -2.02 10.54
N GLU A 34 -15.74 -1.03 10.72
CA GLU A 34 -17.13 -1.09 10.25
C GLU A 34 -17.19 -1.16 8.72
N VAL A 35 -16.39 -0.37 8.01
CA VAL A 35 -16.29 -0.40 6.53
C VAL A 35 -15.80 -1.77 6.04
N PHE A 36 -14.64 -2.23 6.53
CA PHE A 36 -13.98 -3.43 6.03
C PHE A 36 -14.74 -4.71 6.38
N SER A 37 -15.39 -4.74 7.55
CA SER A 37 -16.19 -5.89 7.98
C SER A 37 -17.62 -5.91 7.43
N SER A 38 -18.05 -4.83 6.77
CA SER A 38 -19.39 -4.65 6.22
C SER A 38 -19.80 -5.82 5.31
N PRO A 39 -21.06 -6.27 5.32
CA PRO A 39 -21.58 -7.27 4.41
C PRO A 39 -22.00 -6.69 3.04
N GLU A 40 -21.93 -5.38 2.86
CA GLU A 40 -22.29 -4.69 1.62
C GLU A 40 -21.36 -5.08 0.46
N ASP A 41 -21.79 -4.81 -0.78
CA ASP A 41 -20.97 -5.01 -1.97
C ASP A 41 -19.75 -4.07 -2.01
N PHE A 42 -18.78 -4.38 -2.89
CA PHE A 42 -17.50 -3.67 -2.93
C PHE A 42 -17.67 -2.17 -3.16
N MET A 43 -18.48 -1.75 -4.14
CA MET A 43 -18.68 -0.33 -4.42
C MET A 43 -19.35 0.40 -3.26
N ARG A 44 -20.26 -0.26 -2.54
CA ARG A 44 -20.84 0.33 -1.34
C ARG A 44 -19.83 0.46 -0.21
N LYS A 45 -18.87 -0.47 -0.08
CA LYS A 45 -17.75 -0.30 0.86
C LYS A 45 -16.82 0.84 0.44
N VAL A 46 -16.60 1.06 -0.86
CA VAL A 46 -15.85 2.21 -1.37
C VAL A 46 -16.54 3.52 -0.98
N ASP A 47 -17.87 3.63 -1.17
CA ASP A 47 -18.63 4.81 -0.71
C ASP A 47 -18.48 5.05 0.80
N MET A 48 -18.58 3.97 1.60
CA MET A 48 -18.45 4.05 3.05
C MET A 48 -17.02 4.44 3.47
N LEU A 49 -16.01 3.96 2.76
CA LEU A 49 -14.62 4.35 2.96
C LEU A 49 -14.44 5.84 2.69
N ASP A 50 -14.96 6.31 1.55
CA ASP A 50 -14.87 7.70 1.14
C ASP A 50 -15.58 8.64 2.14
N GLU A 51 -16.71 8.23 2.70
CA GLU A 51 -17.43 8.96 3.76
C GLU A 51 -16.57 9.15 5.02
N VAL A 52 -15.79 8.12 5.43
CA VAL A 52 -14.88 8.24 6.59
C VAL A 52 -13.82 9.31 6.34
N PHE A 53 -13.26 9.41 5.14
CA PHE A 53 -12.26 10.42 4.81
C PHE A 53 -12.87 11.81 4.63
N ASP A 54 -14.06 11.93 4.04
CA ASP A 54 -14.78 13.19 3.88
C ASP A 54 -15.10 13.85 5.23
N GLU A 55 -15.45 13.05 6.24
CA GLU A 55 -15.66 13.51 7.61
C GLU A 55 -14.34 13.83 8.34
N ASN A 56 -13.20 13.38 7.82
CA ASN A 56 -11.88 13.52 8.45
C ASN A 56 -10.79 14.04 7.48
N PRO A 57 -10.89 15.28 6.95
CA PRO A 57 -9.95 15.81 5.94
C PRO A 57 -8.48 15.88 6.39
N ARG A 58 -8.21 15.77 7.70
CA ARG A 58 -6.84 15.71 8.26
C ARG A 58 -6.15 14.37 7.98
N PHE A 59 -6.87 13.38 7.47
CA PHE A 59 -6.38 12.05 7.15
C PHE A 59 -6.43 11.77 5.63
N GLU A 60 -6.78 12.77 4.81
CA GLU A 60 -7.01 12.64 3.36
C GLU A 60 -5.85 11.97 2.61
N ALA A 61 -4.61 12.26 2.99
CA ALA A 61 -3.43 11.67 2.36
C ALA A 61 -3.40 10.13 2.41
N MET A 62 -4.16 9.50 3.30
CA MET A 62 -4.24 8.04 3.42
C MET A 62 -5.41 7.42 2.65
N ARG A 63 -6.23 8.21 1.93
CA ARG A 63 -7.45 7.73 1.27
C ARG A 63 -7.17 6.58 0.31
N GLU A 64 -6.29 6.81 -0.66
CA GLU A 64 -6.00 5.83 -1.70
C GLU A 64 -5.21 4.63 -1.15
N VAL A 65 -4.35 4.83 -0.13
CA VAL A 65 -3.70 3.73 0.59
C VAL A 65 -4.72 2.81 1.28
N PHE A 66 -5.78 3.37 1.86
CA PHE A 66 -6.84 2.57 2.47
C PHE A 66 -7.78 1.95 1.44
N PHE A 67 -7.91 2.57 0.25
CA PHE A 67 -8.57 1.94 -0.89
C PHE A 67 -7.81 0.68 -1.32
N ASP A 68 -6.48 0.74 -1.42
CA ASP A 68 -5.63 -0.43 -1.74
C ASP A 68 -5.87 -1.56 -0.71
N LEU A 69 -5.88 -1.23 0.59
CA LEU A 69 -6.18 -2.20 1.65
C LEU A 69 -7.58 -2.79 1.52
N LEU A 70 -8.58 -1.98 1.12
CA LEU A 70 -9.95 -2.45 0.94
C LEU A 70 -10.02 -3.44 -0.23
N LEU A 71 -9.29 -3.19 -1.30
CA LEU A 71 -9.20 -4.09 -2.45
C LEU A 71 -8.50 -5.40 -2.08
N ILE A 72 -7.39 -5.35 -1.34
CA ILE A 72 -6.73 -6.56 -0.83
C ILE A 72 -7.68 -7.34 0.09
N ASN A 73 -8.38 -6.69 1.02
CA ASN A 73 -9.36 -7.36 1.87
C ASN A 73 -10.49 -8.00 1.05
N PHE A 74 -10.92 -7.36 -0.03
CA PHE A 74 -11.93 -7.92 -0.93
C PHE A 74 -11.44 -9.25 -1.53
N PHE A 75 -10.24 -9.27 -2.11
CA PHE A 75 -9.64 -10.49 -2.66
C PHE A 75 -9.40 -11.57 -1.60
N SER A 76 -8.94 -11.18 -0.42
CA SER A 76 -8.62 -12.13 0.65
C SER A 76 -9.86 -12.71 1.34
N GLU A 77 -10.96 -11.96 1.50
CA GLU A 77 -12.08 -12.40 2.36
C GLU A 77 -13.47 -12.31 1.73
N ASP A 78 -13.71 -11.37 0.82
CA ASP A 78 -15.04 -11.19 0.24
C ASP A 78 -15.27 -12.09 -0.97
N VAL A 79 -14.26 -12.27 -1.83
CA VAL A 79 -14.32 -13.19 -2.98
C VAL A 79 -14.64 -14.62 -2.55
N LYS A 80 -14.14 -15.07 -1.37
CA LYS A 80 -14.44 -16.40 -0.79
C LYS A 80 -15.94 -16.66 -0.55
N LYS A 81 -16.78 -15.62 -0.53
CA LYS A 81 -18.23 -15.71 -0.30
C LYS A 81 -19.04 -15.60 -1.60
N LEU A 82 -18.37 -15.28 -2.71
CA LEU A 82 -18.95 -15.11 -4.03
C LEU A 82 -18.83 -16.43 -4.81
N GLU A 83 -19.35 -16.43 -6.04
CA GLU A 83 -19.22 -17.56 -6.94
C GLU A 83 -17.74 -17.70 -7.40
N ASP A 84 -17.30 -18.94 -7.66
CA ASP A 84 -15.88 -19.24 -7.96
C ASP A 84 -15.34 -18.49 -9.19
N ASP A 85 -16.22 -18.03 -10.08
CA ASP A 85 -15.93 -17.27 -11.30
C ASP A 85 -16.32 -15.78 -11.20
N TYR A 86 -16.55 -15.24 -9.99
CA TYR A 86 -17.00 -13.85 -9.81
C TYR A 86 -16.09 -12.83 -10.50
N LEU A 87 -14.77 -13.02 -10.44
CA LEU A 87 -13.78 -12.14 -11.08
C LEU A 87 -13.81 -12.20 -12.61
N GLU A 88 -14.46 -13.22 -13.21
CA GLU A 88 -14.67 -13.33 -14.65
C GLU A 88 -16.00 -12.68 -15.10
N THR A 89 -16.76 -12.10 -14.17
CA THR A 89 -18.08 -11.53 -14.47
C THR A 89 -18.00 -10.11 -15.02
N LYS A 90 -19.03 -9.73 -15.79
CA LYS A 90 -19.24 -8.34 -16.23
C LYS A 90 -19.48 -7.36 -15.07
N GLU A 91 -19.88 -7.88 -13.91
CA GLU A 91 -20.05 -7.06 -12.73
C GLU A 91 -18.68 -6.59 -12.23
N TRP A 92 -17.73 -7.51 -12.11
CA TRP A 92 -16.35 -7.21 -11.74
C TRP A 92 -15.66 -6.32 -12.78
N GLU A 93 -15.78 -6.63 -14.08
CA GLU A 93 -15.24 -5.80 -15.18
C GLU A 93 -15.71 -4.33 -15.06
N LYS A 94 -16.96 -4.13 -14.66
CA LYS A 94 -17.54 -2.78 -14.46
C LYS A 94 -17.04 -2.12 -13.17
N ILE A 95 -16.73 -2.89 -12.13
CA ILE A 95 -16.11 -2.38 -10.90
C ILE A 95 -14.70 -1.89 -11.23
N GLU A 96 -13.90 -2.70 -11.92
CA GLU A 96 -12.55 -2.35 -12.37
C GLU A 96 -12.55 -1.07 -13.21
N GLU A 97 -13.45 -0.96 -14.20
CA GLU A 97 -13.57 0.26 -15.01
C GLU A 97 -13.94 1.50 -14.17
N GLN A 98 -14.77 1.34 -13.13
CA GLN A 98 -15.15 2.45 -12.24
C GLN A 98 -14.04 2.85 -11.28
N THR A 99 -13.09 1.96 -11.00
CA THR A 99 -11.99 2.19 -10.05
C THR A 99 -10.63 2.31 -10.72
N LEU A 100 -10.58 2.44 -12.05
CA LEU A 100 -9.34 2.50 -12.82
C LEU A 100 -8.40 3.63 -12.36
N ASP A 101 -8.95 4.76 -11.94
CA ASP A 101 -8.19 5.94 -11.48
C ASP A 101 -8.01 5.96 -9.94
N ARG A 102 -8.27 4.85 -9.23
CA ARG A 102 -8.18 4.74 -7.77
C ARG A 102 -6.95 3.93 -7.33
N GLY A 103 -6.56 4.13 -6.07
CA GLY A 103 -5.48 3.40 -5.44
C GLY A 103 -4.11 4.00 -5.67
N THR A 104 -3.09 3.28 -5.23
CA THR A 104 -1.69 3.67 -5.40
C THR A 104 -0.84 2.48 -5.84
N GLU A 105 0.42 2.74 -6.21
CA GLU A 105 1.39 1.68 -6.47
C GLU A 105 1.71 0.78 -5.27
N LEU A 106 1.23 1.14 -4.06
CA LEU A 106 1.25 0.25 -2.91
C LEU A 106 0.42 -1.03 -3.16
N LEU A 107 -0.66 -0.96 -3.93
CA LEU A 107 -1.49 -2.13 -4.25
C LEU A 107 -0.65 -3.26 -4.86
N ASN A 108 0.14 -2.93 -5.88
CA ASN A 108 1.02 -3.90 -6.54
C ASN A 108 2.03 -4.52 -5.57
N LEU A 109 2.60 -3.72 -4.67
CA LEU A 109 3.49 -4.22 -3.63
C LEU A 109 2.75 -5.14 -2.62
N LEU A 110 1.52 -4.81 -2.23
CA LEU A 110 0.73 -5.65 -1.32
C LEU A 110 0.32 -6.99 -1.96
N LEU A 111 0.01 -6.99 -3.26
CA LEU A 111 -0.25 -8.21 -4.02
C LEU A 111 0.99 -9.11 -4.03
N TYR A 112 2.16 -8.54 -4.35
CA TYR A 112 3.43 -9.26 -4.29
C TYR A 112 3.72 -9.86 -2.91
N LEU A 113 3.48 -9.11 -1.83
CA LEU A 113 3.72 -9.61 -0.47
C LEU A 113 2.77 -10.75 -0.08
N ASN A 114 1.52 -10.73 -0.55
CA ASN A 114 0.61 -11.85 -0.37
C ASN A 114 1.08 -13.10 -1.12
N GLU A 115 1.55 -12.94 -2.37
CA GLU A 115 2.12 -14.04 -3.14
C GLU A 115 3.36 -14.62 -2.46
N CYS A 116 4.23 -13.76 -1.92
CA CYS A 116 5.40 -14.20 -1.15
C CYS A 116 5.01 -15.07 0.06
N GLU A 117 3.95 -14.71 0.78
CA GLU A 117 3.46 -15.51 1.91
C GLU A 117 2.89 -16.85 1.45
N ASP A 118 2.08 -16.85 0.40
CA ASP A 118 1.46 -18.06 -0.15
C ASP A 118 2.51 -19.06 -0.68
N GLU A 119 3.60 -18.55 -1.27
CA GLU A 119 4.73 -19.35 -1.75
C GLU A 119 5.80 -19.61 -0.68
N ASN A 120 5.68 -18.97 0.48
CA ASN A 120 6.65 -19.02 1.58
C ASN A 120 8.08 -18.64 1.13
N ILE A 121 8.19 -17.48 0.47
CA ILE A 121 9.43 -16.85 0.04
C ILE A 121 9.64 -15.51 0.74
N GLU A 122 10.91 -15.08 0.86
CA GLU A 122 11.24 -13.78 1.44
C GLU A 122 11.11 -12.68 0.37
N PRO A 123 10.43 -11.54 0.66
CA PRO A 123 10.32 -10.44 -0.29
C PRO A 123 11.67 -9.81 -0.62
N GLU A 124 11.98 -9.67 -1.91
CA GLU A 124 13.20 -9.05 -2.41
C GLU A 124 12.89 -8.04 -3.52
N LEU A 125 13.60 -6.91 -3.55
CA LEU A 125 13.36 -5.87 -4.57
C LEU A 125 13.63 -6.39 -5.99
N GLU A 126 14.65 -7.22 -6.16
CA GLU A 126 15.00 -7.78 -7.47
C GLU A 126 13.90 -8.70 -8.00
N ASP A 127 13.33 -9.52 -7.13
CA ASP A 127 12.22 -10.43 -7.42
C ASP A 127 10.93 -9.67 -7.72
N TYR A 128 10.57 -8.69 -6.87
CA TYR A 128 9.44 -7.80 -7.10
C TYR A 128 9.50 -7.10 -8.46
N LEU A 129 10.69 -6.61 -8.86
CA LEU A 129 10.83 -5.96 -10.16
C LEU A 129 10.81 -6.97 -11.31
N LYS A 130 11.55 -8.07 -11.25
CA LYS A 130 11.78 -8.92 -12.44
C LYS A 130 10.76 -10.02 -12.63
N GLU A 131 10.30 -10.61 -11.55
CA GLU A 131 9.42 -11.79 -11.61
C GLU A 131 7.95 -11.38 -11.42
N PHE A 132 7.67 -10.35 -10.61
CA PHE A 132 6.30 -9.89 -10.37
C PHE A 132 5.84 -8.77 -11.32
N LEU A 133 6.60 -7.68 -11.45
CA LEU A 133 6.16 -6.50 -12.22
C LEU A 133 6.52 -6.53 -13.72
N LEU A 134 7.77 -6.85 -14.05
CA LEU A 134 8.34 -6.61 -15.38
C LEU A 134 8.39 -7.90 -16.20
N VAL A 135 7.26 -8.59 -16.29
CA VAL A 135 7.13 -9.80 -17.12
C VAL A 135 7.24 -9.42 -18.59
N ASP A 136 7.93 -10.23 -19.40
CA ASP A 136 8.29 -9.97 -20.82
C ASP A 136 7.10 -9.88 -21.82
N GLU A 137 5.88 -9.61 -21.37
CA GLU A 137 4.71 -9.42 -22.23
C GLU A 137 4.53 -7.93 -22.60
N ASP A 138 4.19 -7.66 -23.86
CA ASP A 138 4.03 -6.30 -24.41
C ASP A 138 2.99 -5.45 -23.64
N GLU A 139 2.17 -6.09 -22.80
CA GLU A 139 1.15 -5.48 -21.94
C GLU A 139 1.74 -4.77 -20.71
N PHE A 140 2.99 -5.06 -20.30
CA PHE A 140 3.61 -4.51 -19.08
C PHE A 140 4.59 -3.33 -19.30
N GLN A 141 4.45 -2.62 -20.43
CA GLN A 141 5.35 -1.50 -20.77
C GLN A 141 5.10 -0.25 -19.92
N ASP A 142 3.89 -0.07 -19.39
CA ASP A 142 3.55 1.07 -18.54
C ASP A 142 4.17 0.93 -17.14
N GLU A 143 4.27 -0.30 -16.63
CA GLU A 143 4.91 -0.69 -15.37
C GLU A 143 6.39 -0.36 -15.41
N HIS A 144 7.06 -0.66 -16.53
CA HIS A 144 8.43 -0.21 -16.76
C HIS A 144 8.59 1.31 -16.59
N ARG A 145 7.65 2.10 -17.11
CA ARG A 145 7.68 3.57 -17.00
C ARG A 145 7.44 4.04 -15.57
N ILE A 146 6.43 3.48 -14.90
CA ILE A 146 6.03 3.84 -13.54
C ILE A 146 7.17 3.54 -12.56
N TYR A 147 7.80 2.37 -12.70
CA TYR A 147 8.84 1.88 -11.80
C TYR A 147 10.26 2.25 -12.21
N GLU A 148 10.47 2.96 -13.33
CA GLU A 148 11.79 3.47 -13.75
C GLU A 148 12.55 4.18 -12.60
N PRO A 149 11.91 5.03 -11.76
CA PRO A 149 12.60 5.61 -10.61
C PRO A 149 13.16 4.58 -9.62
N VAL A 150 12.47 3.47 -9.41
CA VAL A 150 12.94 2.37 -8.55
C VAL A 150 14.08 1.63 -9.25
N ILE A 151 13.89 1.28 -10.53
CA ILE A 151 14.84 0.52 -11.34
C ILE A 151 16.21 1.20 -11.39
N VAL A 152 16.26 2.50 -11.69
CA VAL A 152 17.53 3.24 -11.84
C VAL A 152 18.21 3.58 -10.51
N ASN A 153 17.47 3.47 -9.40
CA ASN A 153 17.97 3.80 -8.07
C ASN A 153 18.17 2.56 -7.16
N GLN A 154 18.24 1.34 -7.71
CA GLN A 154 18.50 0.12 -6.92
C GLN A 154 19.79 0.18 -6.08
N ILE A 155 20.79 0.97 -6.50
CA ILE A 155 22.01 1.22 -5.71
C ILE A 155 21.74 1.82 -4.31
N LEU A 156 20.54 2.39 -4.10
CA LEU A 156 20.12 2.90 -2.81
C LEU A 156 19.94 1.82 -1.74
N MET A 157 19.75 0.55 -2.12
CA MET A 157 19.66 -0.56 -1.15
C MET A 157 20.93 -0.68 -0.29
N GLU A 158 22.09 -0.27 -0.83
CA GLU A 158 23.37 -0.25 -0.12
C GLU A 158 23.73 1.14 0.46
N SER A 159 22.84 2.12 0.30
CA SER A 159 23.07 3.51 0.69
C SER A 159 22.46 3.86 2.05
N PRO A 160 22.93 4.91 2.74
CA PRO A 160 22.27 5.39 3.95
C PRO A 160 20.83 5.82 3.69
N ILE A 161 19.93 5.62 4.66
CA ILE A 161 18.52 6.03 4.62
C ILE A 161 18.32 7.50 4.21
N ALA A 162 19.23 8.39 4.66
CA ALA A 162 19.20 9.80 4.31
C ALA A 162 19.28 10.05 2.79
N GLU A 163 19.98 9.18 2.06
CA GLU A 163 20.13 9.25 0.61
C GLU A 163 18.84 8.82 -0.10
N ILE A 164 18.14 7.80 0.42
CA ILE A 164 16.81 7.40 -0.07
C ILE A 164 15.85 8.59 0.02
N GLY A 165 15.80 9.25 1.18
CA GLY A 165 14.95 10.43 1.37
C GLY A 165 15.35 11.60 0.46
N ARG A 166 16.65 11.77 0.16
CA ARG A 166 17.13 12.80 -0.76
C ARG A 166 16.65 12.53 -2.19
N VAL A 167 16.77 11.29 -2.67
CA VAL A 167 16.32 10.90 -4.02
C VAL A 167 14.80 11.02 -4.14
N ALA A 168 14.06 10.52 -3.14
CA ALA A 168 12.59 10.60 -3.10
C ALA A 168 12.07 12.05 -3.28
N ARG A 169 12.69 13.03 -2.61
CA ARG A 169 12.35 14.46 -2.72
C ARG A 169 12.64 15.06 -4.11
N LEU A 170 13.50 14.44 -4.90
CA LEU A 170 13.89 14.92 -6.23
C LEU A 170 13.09 14.26 -7.36
N LEU A 171 12.24 13.28 -7.06
CA LEU A 171 11.38 12.67 -8.05
C LEU A 171 10.39 13.70 -8.64
N PRO A 172 10.05 13.61 -9.92
CA PRO A 172 9.05 14.47 -10.55
C PRO A 172 7.69 14.40 -9.84
N ASP A 173 6.99 15.52 -9.70
CA ASP A 173 5.66 15.57 -9.04
C ASP A 173 4.59 14.76 -9.78
N ASP A 174 4.79 14.49 -11.07
CA ASP A 174 3.92 13.69 -11.93
C ASP A 174 4.31 12.20 -11.99
N SER A 175 5.30 11.78 -11.20
CA SER A 175 5.69 10.37 -11.11
C SER A 175 4.69 9.59 -10.24
N GLU A 176 4.07 8.55 -10.81
CA GLU A 176 3.04 7.76 -10.12
C GLU A 176 3.59 7.08 -8.84
N ILE A 177 4.87 6.68 -8.84
CA ILE A 177 5.52 6.02 -7.70
C ILE A 177 5.98 7.01 -6.61
N LYS A 178 5.94 8.33 -6.83
CA LYS A 178 6.64 9.31 -5.98
C LYS A 178 6.29 9.20 -4.50
N GLU A 179 5.02 9.09 -4.18
CA GLU A 179 4.54 9.02 -2.80
C GLU A 179 4.96 7.72 -2.11
N ILE A 180 4.99 6.61 -2.86
CA ILE A 180 5.30 5.27 -2.35
C ILE A 180 6.81 4.96 -2.39
N PHE A 181 7.59 5.70 -3.19
CA PHE A 181 9.01 5.41 -3.42
C PHE A 181 9.82 5.35 -2.11
N TYR A 182 9.71 6.35 -1.23
CA TYR A 182 10.47 6.38 0.01
C TYR A 182 10.14 5.19 0.93
N PRO A 183 8.86 4.95 1.31
CA PRO A 183 8.53 3.84 2.18
C PRO A 183 8.84 2.48 1.55
N MET A 184 8.62 2.31 0.24
CA MET A 184 8.97 1.08 -0.51
C MET A 184 10.47 0.79 -0.46
N MET A 185 11.31 1.78 -0.77
CA MET A 185 12.76 1.60 -0.77
C MET A 185 13.31 1.32 0.63
N CYS A 186 12.75 1.96 1.66
CA CYS A 186 13.12 1.67 3.05
C CYS A 186 12.70 0.26 3.49
N PHE A 187 11.52 -0.18 3.05
CA PHE A 187 11.03 -1.53 3.32
C PHE A 187 11.93 -2.59 2.69
N PHE A 188 12.26 -2.48 1.40
CA PHE A 188 13.13 -3.45 0.75
C PHE A 188 14.58 -3.43 1.24
N GLN A 189 15.08 -2.28 1.70
CA GLN A 189 16.40 -2.23 2.33
C GLN A 189 16.44 -3.05 3.64
N ASN A 190 15.33 -3.09 4.40
CA ASN A 190 15.21 -3.88 5.61
C ASN A 190 13.73 -4.17 5.91
N THR A 191 13.27 -5.38 5.55
CA THR A 191 11.87 -5.82 5.69
C THR A 191 11.44 -6.03 7.15
N ALA A 192 12.42 -6.23 8.05
CA ALA A 192 12.19 -6.39 9.49
C ALA A 192 12.99 -5.36 10.31
N PRO A 193 12.70 -4.04 10.18
CA PRO A 193 13.53 -3.01 10.76
C PRO A 193 13.41 -2.97 12.29
N SER A 194 14.54 -2.80 12.96
CA SER A 194 14.59 -2.61 14.41
C SER A 194 13.97 -1.28 14.81
N ALA A 195 13.72 -1.07 16.11
CA ALA A 195 13.23 0.22 16.60
C ALA A 195 14.18 1.38 16.27
N ALA A 196 15.49 1.14 16.29
CA ALA A 196 16.49 2.15 15.93
C ALA A 196 16.42 2.49 14.43
N ASP A 197 16.25 1.47 13.58
CA ASP A 197 16.10 1.66 12.13
C ASP A 197 14.82 2.44 11.81
N LYS A 198 13.69 2.08 12.44
CA LYS A 198 12.42 2.82 12.31
C LYS A 198 12.55 4.28 12.71
N ASP A 199 13.32 4.60 13.76
CA ASP A 199 13.60 5.98 14.16
C ASP A 199 14.49 6.71 13.15
N GLU A 200 15.43 6.04 12.50
CA GLU A 200 16.25 6.60 11.42
C GLU A 200 15.43 6.86 10.16
N ILE A 201 14.59 5.91 9.76
CA ILE A 201 13.64 6.07 8.64
C ILE A 201 12.71 7.25 8.91
N ALA A 202 12.12 7.34 10.10
CA ALA A 202 11.23 8.45 10.45
C ALA A 202 11.94 9.82 10.43
N LYS A 203 13.24 9.89 10.73
CA LYS A 203 14.00 11.17 10.70
C LYS A 203 14.24 11.68 9.28
N ASN A 204 14.30 10.80 8.29
CA ASN A 204 14.66 11.13 6.91
C ASN A 204 13.47 11.13 5.95
N ALA A 205 12.30 10.69 6.42
CA ALA A 205 11.02 10.66 5.72
C ALA A 205 10.69 11.96 4.99
N VAL A 206 10.01 11.83 3.85
CA VAL A 206 9.53 12.93 3.00
C VAL A 206 8.25 13.50 3.60
N ASP A 207 7.25 12.64 3.82
CA ASP A 207 6.09 12.91 4.65
C ASP A 207 6.08 11.88 5.78
N LYS A 208 6.56 12.30 6.95
CA LYS A 208 6.73 11.39 8.08
C LYS A 208 5.43 10.71 8.54
N GLY A 209 4.29 11.38 8.38
CA GLY A 209 3.00 10.83 8.77
C GLY A 209 2.57 9.71 7.83
N PHE A 210 2.64 10.00 6.53
CA PHE A 210 2.31 9.08 5.46
C PHE A 210 3.33 7.93 5.36
N ASP A 211 4.61 8.24 5.21
CA ASP A 211 5.68 7.26 4.98
C ASP A 211 5.74 6.19 6.09
N MET A 212 5.64 6.62 7.34
CA MET A 212 5.68 5.69 8.47
C MET A 212 4.38 4.88 8.61
N ALA A 213 3.25 5.41 8.13
CA ALA A 213 2.01 4.64 8.06
C ALA A 213 2.10 3.56 6.99
N VAL A 214 2.62 3.87 5.80
CA VAL A 214 2.87 2.89 4.72
C VAL A 214 3.86 1.82 5.17
N ILE A 215 4.97 2.17 5.83
CA ILE A 215 5.91 1.18 6.40
C ILE A 215 5.23 0.30 7.46
N GLY A 216 4.33 0.88 8.27
CA GLY A 216 3.54 0.13 9.24
C GLY A 216 2.61 -0.89 8.58
N ILE A 217 2.00 -0.51 7.46
CA ILE A 217 1.20 -1.41 6.61
C ILE A 217 2.08 -2.54 6.09
N LEU A 218 3.17 -2.22 5.40
CA LEU A 218 4.07 -3.21 4.80
C LEU A 218 4.60 -4.21 5.84
N GLY A 219 4.97 -3.74 7.02
CA GLY A 219 5.42 -4.61 8.12
C GLY A 219 4.34 -5.49 8.75
N SER A 220 3.07 -5.36 8.34
CA SER A 220 1.97 -6.26 8.74
C SER A 220 1.80 -7.45 7.78
N PHE A 221 2.54 -7.47 6.68
CA PHE A 221 2.54 -8.53 5.66
C PHE A 221 3.82 -9.39 5.72
N ILE A 222 4.56 -9.33 6.84
CA ILE A 222 5.83 -10.06 7.11
C ILE A 222 5.73 -10.83 8.42
#